data_AF-A0A2U4HJY9-F1
#
_entry.id   AF-A0A2U4HJY9-F1
#
_cell.length_a   1.000
_cell.length_b   1.000
_cell.length_c   1.000
_cell.angle_alpha   90.00
_cell.angle_beta   90.00
_cell.angle_gamma   90.00
#
_symmetry.space_group_name_H-M   'P 1'
#
loop_
_entity.id
_entity.type
_entity.pdbx_description
1 polymer ?
#
loop_
_entity_poly.entity_id
_entity_poly.type
_entity_poly.pdbx_seq_one_letter_code
_entity_poly.pdbx_strand_id
1 'polypeptide(L)'
;MPVAITTRWLAIARRHPSAWLLGAQLIAVLLYPALDDTAGGRAALGMFGMAVLGLALWVVQRSPLGTWLALLLAIPSVVFSLAGALLDRSALLTTAQLLESLLYFYTAGALIAYMLQDHKVTRDELFAAGATFTLLAWAFAFAFAVCQQWYPGSFQGTGGGAQRTWMELLYLSFSLLSGVGLSDVVPLHPQARALVMLEQFSGVMYVALVVSRLVGLTMLRRM
;
A
#
# COMPACT_ATOMS: atom_id res chain seq x y z
N MET A 1 -40.64 -0.71 14.29
CA MET A 1 -39.96 -0.57 13.00
C MET A 1 -38.48 -0.89 13.19
N PRO A 2 -37.91 -1.84 12.43
CA PRO A 2 -36.55 -2.32 12.68
C PRO A 2 -35.54 -1.28 12.19
N VAL A 3 -34.73 -0.75 13.11
CA VAL A 3 -33.62 0.14 12.78
C VAL A 3 -32.54 -0.69 12.08
N ALA A 4 -32.31 -0.38 10.81
CA ALA A 4 -31.46 -1.13 9.90
C ALA A 4 -30.03 -1.32 10.46
N ILE A 5 -29.62 -2.59 10.55
CA ILE A 5 -28.31 -3.07 10.97
C ILE A 5 -27.17 -2.32 10.25
N THR A 6 -27.38 -1.88 9.02
CA THR A 6 -26.45 -1.10 8.18
C THR A 6 -25.97 0.22 8.79
N THR A 7 -26.81 0.91 9.57
CA THR A 7 -26.41 2.20 10.19
C THR A 7 -25.42 2.03 11.34
N ARG A 8 -25.44 0.88 12.02
CA ARG A 8 -24.55 0.58 13.15
C ARG A 8 -23.12 0.25 12.69
N TRP A 9 -22.98 -0.42 11.53
CA TRP A 9 -21.69 -0.69 10.90
C TRP A 9 -21.01 0.59 10.40
N LEU A 10 -21.77 1.52 9.81
CA LEU A 10 -21.27 2.85 9.43
C LEU A 10 -20.82 3.69 10.64
N ALA A 11 -21.52 3.58 11.78
CA ALA A 11 -21.15 4.26 13.02
C ALA A 11 -19.92 3.65 13.72
N ILE A 12 -19.70 2.35 13.58
CA ILE A 12 -18.49 1.64 14.06
C ILE A 12 -17.31 1.91 13.11
N ALA A 13 -17.54 1.92 11.80
CA ALA A 13 -16.53 2.29 10.79
C ALA A 13 -16.02 3.72 10.96
N ARG A 14 -16.89 4.65 11.40
CA ARG A 14 -16.48 6.02 11.77
C ARG A 14 -15.66 6.12 13.05
N ARG A 15 -15.63 5.09 13.91
CA ARG A 15 -14.86 5.11 15.17
C ARG A 15 -13.42 4.61 14.99
N HIS A 16 -13.17 3.73 14.03
CA HIS A 16 -11.84 3.19 13.72
C HIS A 16 -11.62 3.01 12.21
N PRO A 17 -11.53 4.10 11.42
CA PRO A 17 -11.37 4.03 9.97
C PRO A 17 -10.10 3.26 9.55
N SER A 18 -9.03 3.37 10.34
CA SER A 18 -7.74 2.76 10.05
C SER A 18 -7.75 1.24 10.26
N ALA A 19 -8.58 0.74 11.19
CA ALA A 19 -8.75 -0.70 11.43
C ALA A 19 -9.38 -1.41 10.22
N TRP A 20 -10.35 -0.77 9.56
CA TRP A 20 -10.96 -1.30 8.34
C TRP A 20 -10.00 -1.29 7.17
N LEU A 21 -9.19 -0.25 7.03
CA LEU A 21 -8.13 -0.20 6.02
C LEU A 21 -7.15 -1.37 6.20
N LEU A 22 -6.63 -1.55 7.41
CA LEU A 22 -5.70 -2.63 7.72
C LEU A 22 -6.35 -4.00 7.48
N GLY A 23 -7.58 -4.21 7.98
CA GLY A 23 -8.31 -5.45 7.77
C GLY A 23 -8.50 -5.77 6.29
N ALA A 24 -8.89 -4.79 5.48
CA ALA A 24 -9.00 -4.95 4.04
C ALA A 24 -7.65 -5.35 3.43
N GLN A 25 -6.57 -4.62 3.75
CA GLN A 25 -5.23 -4.91 3.21
C GLN A 25 -4.72 -6.31 3.58
N LEU A 26 -4.96 -6.77 4.81
CA LEU A 26 -4.56 -8.13 5.20
C LEU A 26 -5.40 -9.19 4.51
N ILE A 27 -6.71 -8.97 4.37
CA ILE A 27 -7.59 -9.84 3.57
C ILE A 27 -7.11 -9.90 2.12
N ALA A 28 -6.64 -8.77 1.56
CA ALA A 28 -6.05 -8.72 0.22
C ALA A 28 -4.93 -9.73 0.06
N VAL A 29 -3.97 -9.72 0.99
CA VAL A 29 -2.78 -10.59 0.96
C VAL A 29 -3.20 -12.06 1.00
N LEU A 30 -4.22 -12.38 1.80
CA LEU A 30 -4.73 -13.75 1.91
C LEU A 30 -5.51 -14.21 0.67
N LEU A 31 -6.25 -13.30 0.02
CA LEU A 31 -7.06 -13.63 -1.16
C LEU A 31 -6.24 -13.68 -2.45
N TYR A 32 -5.12 -12.98 -2.50
CA TYR A 32 -4.34 -12.81 -3.73
C TYR A 32 -3.89 -14.13 -4.38
N PRO A 33 -3.33 -15.13 -3.64
CA PRO A 33 -2.93 -16.41 -4.23
C PRO A 33 -4.08 -17.18 -4.87
N ALA A 34 -5.31 -17.03 -4.35
CA ALA A 34 -6.49 -17.69 -4.89
C ALA A 34 -7.05 -17.01 -6.14
N LEU A 35 -6.65 -15.76 -6.41
CA LEU A 35 -7.19 -14.93 -7.49
C LEU A 35 -6.22 -14.79 -8.67
N ASP A 36 -4.91 -14.98 -8.47
CA ASP A 36 -3.88 -14.67 -9.48
C ASP A 36 -4.02 -15.51 -10.78
N ASP A 37 -4.43 -16.78 -10.65
CA ASP A 37 -4.52 -17.72 -11.77
C ASP A 37 -5.75 -17.54 -12.66
N THR A 38 -6.73 -16.73 -12.26
CA THR A 38 -8.00 -16.58 -13.00
C THR A 38 -8.15 -15.18 -13.58
N ALA A 39 -8.67 -15.07 -14.81
CA ALA A 39 -8.97 -13.78 -15.44
C ALA A 39 -9.95 -12.93 -14.59
N GLY A 40 -10.91 -13.58 -13.94
CA GLY A 40 -11.82 -12.94 -12.99
C GLY A 40 -11.11 -12.45 -11.72
N GLY A 41 -10.10 -13.19 -11.24
CA GLY A 41 -9.32 -12.79 -10.09
C GLY A 41 -8.41 -11.59 -10.35
N ARG A 42 -7.79 -11.47 -11.53
CA ARG A 42 -7.06 -10.24 -11.92
C ARG A 42 -7.95 -9.00 -11.92
N ALA A 43 -9.19 -9.13 -12.44
CA ALA A 43 -10.17 -8.05 -12.39
C ALA A 43 -10.61 -7.72 -10.95
N ALA A 44 -10.79 -8.74 -10.10
CA ALA A 44 -11.09 -8.58 -8.68
C ALA A 44 -9.95 -7.89 -7.92
N LEU A 45 -8.70 -8.19 -8.26
CA LEU A 45 -7.50 -7.57 -7.68
C LEU A 45 -7.37 -6.10 -8.08
N GLY A 46 -7.69 -5.76 -9.34
CA GLY A 46 -7.78 -4.37 -9.78
C GLY A 46 -8.86 -3.59 -9.03
N MET A 47 -10.07 -4.15 -8.91
CA MET A 47 -11.15 -3.55 -8.11
C MET A 47 -10.79 -3.43 -6.63
N PHE A 48 -10.08 -4.42 -6.09
CA PHE A 48 -9.63 -4.43 -4.71
C PHE A 48 -8.57 -3.35 -4.47
N GLY A 49 -7.62 -3.18 -5.39
CA GLY A 49 -6.67 -2.06 -5.39
C GLY A 49 -7.38 -0.70 -5.40
N MET A 50 -8.39 -0.53 -6.24
CA MET A 50 -9.24 0.66 -6.26
C MET A 50 -10.01 0.88 -4.96
N ALA A 51 -10.49 -0.20 -4.32
CA ALA A 51 -11.17 -0.12 -3.02
C ALA A 51 -10.21 0.29 -1.89
N VAL A 52 -8.98 -0.26 -1.88
CA VAL A 52 -7.93 0.16 -0.94
C VAL A 52 -7.54 1.60 -1.18
N LEU A 53 -7.41 2.03 -2.44
CA LEU A 53 -7.18 3.44 -2.79
C LEU A 53 -8.32 4.34 -2.31
N GLY A 54 -9.57 3.96 -2.53
CA GLY A 54 -10.74 4.70 -2.06
C GLY A 54 -10.78 4.82 -0.53
N LEU A 55 -10.47 3.74 0.19
CA LEU A 55 -10.36 3.76 1.64
C LEU A 55 -9.18 4.61 2.11
N ALA A 56 -8.01 4.49 1.48
CA ALA A 56 -6.83 5.30 1.76
C ALA A 56 -7.13 6.81 1.64
N LEU A 57 -7.79 7.20 0.56
CA LEU A 57 -8.26 8.57 0.34
C LEU A 57 -9.24 9.01 1.44
N TRP A 58 -10.13 8.12 1.87
CA TRP A 58 -11.11 8.40 2.92
C TRP A 58 -10.47 8.61 4.30
N VAL A 59 -9.44 7.83 4.66
CA VAL A 59 -8.76 7.96 5.97
C VAL A 59 -7.94 9.25 6.05
N VAL A 60 -7.27 9.63 4.96
CA VAL A 60 -6.28 10.72 4.97
C VAL A 60 -6.88 12.13 5.04
N GLN A 61 -8.16 12.34 4.69
CA GLN A 61 -8.59 13.66 4.24
C GLN A 61 -9.52 14.41 5.19
N ARG A 62 -8.97 15.46 5.81
CA ARG A 62 -9.73 16.60 6.39
C ARG A 62 -9.45 17.95 5.71
N SER A 63 -8.48 18.04 4.78
CA SER A 63 -8.09 19.28 4.10
C SER A 63 -8.35 19.22 2.58
N PRO A 64 -9.00 20.24 1.98
CA PRO A 64 -9.40 20.25 0.58
C PRO A 64 -8.22 20.22 -0.41
N LEU A 65 -7.04 20.73 -0.03
CA LEU A 65 -5.85 20.69 -0.88
C LEU A 65 -5.26 19.28 -1.00
N GLY A 66 -5.26 18.52 0.09
CA GLY A 66 -4.78 17.13 0.08
C GLY A 66 -5.69 16.23 -0.77
N THR A 67 -7.00 16.45 -0.70
CA THR A 67 -7.98 15.80 -1.57
C THR A 67 -7.68 15.98 -3.04
N TRP A 68 -7.42 17.23 -3.45
CA TRP A 68 -7.15 17.54 -4.84
C TRP A 68 -5.90 16.85 -5.37
N LEU A 69 -4.80 16.86 -4.61
CA LEU A 69 -3.56 16.20 -5.01
C LEU A 69 -3.75 14.68 -5.13
N ALA A 70 -4.47 14.09 -4.19
CA ALA A 70 -4.71 12.66 -4.19
C ALA A 70 -5.64 12.22 -5.34
N LEU A 71 -6.68 13.02 -5.66
CA LEU A 71 -7.52 12.81 -6.83
C LEU A 71 -6.76 12.97 -8.15
N LEU A 72 -5.84 13.93 -8.21
CA LEU A 72 -4.98 14.16 -9.37
C LEU A 72 -4.05 12.97 -9.66
N LEU A 73 -3.71 12.18 -8.66
CA LEU A 73 -2.97 10.91 -8.85
C LEU A 73 -3.91 9.73 -9.09
N ALA A 74 -5.01 9.64 -8.34
CA ALA A 74 -5.93 8.49 -8.37
C ALA A 74 -6.70 8.37 -9.69
N ILE A 75 -7.26 9.48 -10.19
CA ILE A 75 -8.09 9.45 -11.40
C ILE A 75 -7.25 9.01 -12.61
N PRO A 76 -6.07 9.61 -12.90
CA PRO A 76 -5.27 9.17 -14.02
C PRO A 76 -4.73 7.74 -13.84
N SER A 77 -4.38 7.33 -12.62
CA SER A 77 -3.97 5.94 -12.32
C SER A 77 -5.02 4.93 -12.79
N VAL A 78 -6.28 5.13 -12.39
CA VAL A 78 -7.39 4.24 -12.79
C VAL A 78 -7.62 4.28 -14.29
N VAL A 79 -7.60 5.48 -14.90
CA VAL A 79 -7.79 5.64 -16.34
C VAL A 79 -6.69 4.91 -17.12
N PHE A 80 -5.42 5.08 -16.74
CA PHE A 80 -4.30 4.41 -17.39
C PHE A 80 -4.31 2.89 -17.16
N SER A 81 -4.73 2.43 -15.98
CA SER A 81 -4.86 1.02 -15.66
C SER A 81 -5.92 0.35 -16.54
N LEU A 82 -7.11 0.94 -16.63
CA LEU A 82 -8.20 0.47 -17.48
C LEU A 82 -7.84 0.55 -18.97
N ALA A 83 -7.27 1.68 -19.42
CA ALA A 83 -6.85 1.84 -20.81
C ALA A 83 -5.74 0.87 -21.17
N GLY A 84 -4.77 0.62 -20.28
CA GLY A 84 -3.71 -0.36 -20.49
C GLY A 84 -4.24 -1.78 -20.59
N ALA A 85 -5.22 -2.14 -19.76
CA ALA A 85 -5.87 -3.46 -19.79
C ALA A 85 -6.74 -3.66 -21.04
N LEU A 86 -7.45 -2.63 -21.50
CA LEU A 86 -8.33 -2.72 -22.67
C LEU A 86 -7.59 -2.63 -24.00
N LEU A 87 -6.51 -1.85 -24.06
CA LEU A 87 -5.73 -1.59 -25.28
C LEU A 87 -4.49 -2.49 -25.39
N ASP A 88 -4.25 -3.35 -24.40
CA ASP A 88 -3.08 -4.24 -24.29
C ASP A 88 -1.74 -3.49 -24.46
N ARG A 89 -1.66 -2.28 -23.86
CA ARG A 89 -0.47 -1.42 -23.94
C ARG A 89 0.28 -1.40 -22.61
N SER A 90 1.41 -2.10 -22.59
CA SER A 90 2.31 -2.18 -21.42
C SER A 90 2.74 -0.80 -20.90
N ALA A 91 3.00 0.17 -21.78
CA ALA A 91 3.39 1.52 -21.37
C ALA A 91 2.31 2.24 -20.53
N LEU A 92 1.03 2.00 -20.81
CA LEU A 92 -0.08 2.59 -20.04
C LEU A 92 -0.17 1.92 -18.66
N LEU A 93 0.02 0.60 -18.60
CA LEU A 93 0.07 -0.14 -17.32
C LEU A 93 1.25 0.33 -16.45
N THR A 94 2.44 0.50 -17.02
CA THR A 94 3.60 1.04 -16.29
C THR A 94 3.33 2.46 -15.78
N THR A 95 2.64 3.28 -16.56
CA THR A 95 2.24 4.63 -16.14
C THR A 95 1.24 4.59 -14.98
N ALA A 96 0.27 3.66 -15.04
CA ALA A 96 -0.68 3.45 -13.95
C ALA A 96 0.05 3.02 -12.67
N GLN A 97 0.94 2.03 -12.74
CA GLN A 97 1.73 1.54 -11.61
C GLN A 97 2.60 2.64 -10.99
N LEU A 98 3.18 3.53 -11.81
CA LEU A 98 3.93 4.68 -11.32
C LEU A 98 3.04 5.64 -10.51
N LEU A 99 1.86 5.97 -11.04
CA LEU A 99 0.91 6.83 -10.34
C LEU A 99 0.36 6.18 -9.07
N GLU A 100 0.11 4.86 -9.09
CA GLU A 100 -0.28 4.09 -7.91
C GLU A 100 0.82 4.14 -6.85
N SER A 101 2.08 3.89 -7.22
CA SER A 101 3.22 4.01 -6.30
C SER A 101 3.26 5.38 -5.63
N LEU A 102 3.17 6.46 -6.41
CA LEU A 102 3.17 7.83 -5.89
C LEU A 102 1.99 8.11 -4.96
N LEU A 103 0.80 7.62 -5.30
CA LEU A 103 -0.40 7.78 -4.47
C LEU A 103 -0.30 7.02 -3.15
N TYR A 104 0.24 5.79 -3.17
CA TYR A 104 0.48 5.02 -1.95
C TYR A 104 1.54 5.70 -1.07
N PHE A 105 2.63 6.22 -1.64
CA PHE A 105 3.61 7.02 -0.89
C PHE A 105 3.01 8.29 -0.29
N TYR A 106 2.20 9.01 -1.07
CA TYR A 106 1.51 10.20 -0.59
C TYR A 106 0.58 9.86 0.59
N THR A 107 -0.22 8.79 0.45
CA THR A 107 -1.16 8.36 1.49
C THR A 107 -0.41 7.91 2.75
N ALA A 108 0.65 7.11 2.60
CA ALA A 108 1.48 6.68 3.72
C ALA A 108 2.10 7.90 4.43
N GLY A 109 2.69 8.84 3.68
CA GLY A 109 3.26 10.06 4.24
C GLY A 109 2.22 10.93 4.97
N ALA A 110 1.00 11.02 4.44
CA ALA A 110 -0.09 11.75 5.07
C ALA A 110 -0.59 11.07 6.36
N LEU A 111 -0.68 9.74 6.40
CA LEU A 111 -0.97 9.00 7.63
C LEU A 111 0.15 9.12 8.66
N ILE A 112 1.41 9.09 8.24
CA ILE A 112 2.56 9.36 9.12
C ILE A 112 2.45 10.76 9.71
N ALA A 113 2.23 11.78 8.88
CA ALA A 113 2.05 13.15 9.33
C ALA A 113 0.88 13.28 10.31
N TYR A 114 -0.25 12.62 10.03
CA TYR A 114 -1.40 12.56 10.92
C TYR A 114 -1.04 11.95 12.29
N MET A 115 -0.39 10.78 12.30
CA MET A 115 0.04 10.11 13.55
C MET A 115 1.09 10.92 14.33
N LEU A 116 1.93 11.71 13.64
CA LEU A 116 2.95 12.55 14.27
C LEU A 116 2.40 13.87 14.82
N GLN A 117 1.33 14.42 14.23
CA GLN A 117 0.70 15.66 14.67
C GLN A 117 -0.15 15.47 15.93
N ASP A 118 -0.78 14.31 16.09
CA ASP A 118 -1.63 14.07 17.25
C ASP A 118 -0.79 13.77 18.52
N HIS A 119 -1.27 14.30 19.65
CA HIS A 119 -0.62 14.19 20.97
C HIS A 119 -1.30 13.14 21.85
N LYS A 120 -2.46 12.62 21.45
CA LYS A 120 -3.22 11.62 22.21
C LYS A 120 -3.37 10.34 21.42
N VAL A 121 -2.52 9.36 21.73
CA VAL A 121 -2.64 8.03 21.09
C VAL A 121 -3.96 7.37 21.42
N THR A 122 -4.77 7.16 20.38
CA THR A 122 -6.00 6.38 20.38
C THR A 122 -5.76 4.97 19.85
N ARG A 123 -6.70 4.04 20.09
CA ARG A 123 -6.63 2.69 19.49
C ARG A 123 -6.61 2.74 17.96
N ASP A 124 -7.21 3.77 17.34
CA ASP A 124 -7.19 3.92 15.89
C ASP A 124 -5.78 4.19 15.35
N GLU A 125 -4.94 4.92 16.09
CA GLU A 125 -3.56 5.19 15.67
C GLU A 125 -2.68 3.94 15.67
N LEU A 126 -2.94 2.97 16.56
CA LEU A 126 -2.25 1.68 16.52
C LEU A 126 -2.63 0.89 15.26
N PHE A 127 -3.90 0.94 14.85
CA PHE A 127 -4.31 0.35 13.57
C PHE A 127 -3.78 1.15 12.38
N ALA A 128 -3.74 2.49 12.48
CA ALA A 128 -3.17 3.38 11.47
C ALA A 128 -1.69 3.10 11.23
N ALA A 129 -0.94 2.72 12.29
CA ALA A 129 0.43 2.28 12.13
C ALA A 129 0.51 1.03 11.23
N GLY A 130 -0.21 -0.05 11.57
CA GLY A 130 -0.25 -1.24 10.73
C GLY A 130 -0.70 -0.96 9.29
N ALA A 131 -1.75 -0.14 9.14
CA ALA A 131 -2.26 0.32 7.84
C ALA A 131 -1.23 1.13 7.03
N THR A 132 -0.40 1.92 7.69
CA THR A 132 0.65 2.71 7.04
C THR A 132 1.79 1.81 6.58
N PHE A 133 2.16 0.81 7.39
CA PHE A 133 3.17 -0.19 7.01
C PHE A 133 2.77 -0.92 5.72
N THR A 134 1.52 -1.36 5.63
CA THR A 134 1.00 -1.99 4.41
C THR A 134 0.94 -0.99 3.26
N LEU A 135 0.53 0.27 3.45
CA LEU A 135 0.58 1.25 2.35
C LEU A 135 2.00 1.46 1.80
N LEU A 136 3.01 1.51 2.67
CA LEU A 136 4.42 1.57 2.25
C LEU A 136 4.84 0.34 1.46
N ALA A 137 4.44 -0.86 1.90
CA ALA A 137 4.74 -2.08 1.17
C ALA A 137 4.12 -2.08 -0.24
N TRP A 138 2.88 -1.60 -0.40
CA TRP A 138 2.28 -1.47 -1.74
C TRP A 138 2.99 -0.41 -2.58
N ALA A 139 3.36 0.71 -1.97
CA ALA A 139 4.07 1.79 -2.67
C ALA A 139 5.38 1.29 -3.31
N PHE A 140 6.18 0.53 -2.55
CA PHE A 140 7.42 -0.06 -3.03
C PHE A 140 7.19 -1.23 -3.98
N ALA A 141 6.19 -2.08 -3.75
CA ALA A 141 5.82 -3.13 -4.71
C ALA A 141 5.49 -2.57 -6.10
N PHE A 142 4.72 -1.47 -6.17
CA PHE A 142 4.48 -0.75 -7.43
C PHE A 142 5.75 -0.12 -7.99
N ALA A 143 6.62 0.45 -7.15
CA ALA A 143 7.90 0.99 -7.60
C ALA A 143 8.80 -0.09 -8.20
N PHE A 144 8.83 -1.29 -7.62
CA PHE A 144 9.53 -2.46 -8.15
C PHE A 144 8.92 -2.93 -9.47
N ALA A 145 7.60 -2.93 -9.58
CA ALA A 145 6.90 -3.27 -10.82
C ALA A 145 7.30 -2.31 -11.95
N VAL A 146 7.34 -1.01 -11.69
CA VAL A 146 7.82 0.01 -12.65
C VAL A 146 9.30 -0.20 -12.97
N CYS A 147 10.13 -0.47 -11.96
CA CYS A 147 11.56 -0.69 -12.13
C CYS A 147 11.84 -1.88 -13.06
N GLN A 148 11.13 -3.00 -12.93
CA GLN A 148 11.30 -4.14 -13.84
C GLN A 148 10.82 -3.89 -15.27
N GLN A 149 9.87 -2.97 -15.45
CA GLN A 149 9.41 -2.59 -16.79
C GLN A 149 10.41 -1.66 -17.49
N TRP A 150 11.02 -0.73 -16.77
CA TRP A 150 12.06 0.14 -17.32
C TRP A 150 13.41 -0.57 -17.49
N TYR A 151 13.72 -1.52 -16.59
CA TYR A 151 14.94 -2.30 -16.59
C TYR A 151 14.59 -3.79 -16.55
N PRO A 152 14.31 -4.41 -17.71
CA PRO A 152 14.04 -5.85 -17.80
C PRO A 152 15.18 -6.67 -17.21
N GLY A 153 14.85 -7.72 -16.45
CA GLY A 153 15.84 -8.54 -15.73
C GLY A 153 16.43 -7.88 -14.47
N SER A 154 15.86 -6.77 -14.00
CA SER A 154 16.33 -6.10 -12.78
C SER A 154 16.10 -6.90 -11.49
N PHE A 155 15.15 -7.84 -11.49
CA PHE A 155 14.88 -8.76 -10.39
C PHE A 155 14.93 -10.20 -10.87
N GLN A 156 15.60 -11.05 -10.09
CA GLN A 156 15.65 -12.49 -10.30
C GLN A 156 14.92 -13.20 -9.18
N GLY A 157 13.99 -14.10 -9.51
CA GLY A 157 13.31 -14.98 -8.57
C GLY A 157 13.72 -16.43 -8.80
N THR A 158 13.18 -17.32 -7.98
CA THR A 158 13.39 -18.77 -8.11
C THR A 158 12.62 -19.37 -9.29
N GLY A 159 11.52 -18.73 -9.70
CA GLY A 159 10.73 -19.14 -10.87
C GLY A 159 11.35 -18.71 -12.21
N GLY A 160 11.15 -19.51 -13.27
CA GLY A 160 11.72 -19.30 -14.61
C GLY A 160 11.16 -18.14 -15.44
N GLY A 161 10.39 -17.23 -14.85
CA GLY A 161 9.79 -16.08 -15.53
C GLY A 161 10.79 -14.96 -15.85
N ALA A 162 10.59 -14.26 -16.97
CA ALA A 162 11.38 -13.08 -17.33
C ALA A 162 11.07 -11.85 -16.44
N GLN A 163 9.87 -11.79 -15.88
CA GLN A 163 9.40 -10.77 -14.94
C GLN A 163 8.86 -11.41 -13.69
N ARG A 164 8.92 -10.68 -12.58
CA ARG A 164 8.33 -11.09 -11.31
C ARG A 164 6.85 -10.72 -11.31
N THR A 165 6.04 -11.65 -10.85
CA THR A 165 4.62 -11.46 -10.58
C THR A 165 4.40 -10.39 -9.53
N TRP A 166 3.18 -9.85 -9.47
CA TRP A 166 2.82 -8.89 -8.44
C TRP A 166 3.03 -9.46 -7.03
N MET A 167 2.63 -10.72 -6.80
CA MET A 167 2.77 -11.38 -5.51
C MET A 167 4.25 -11.51 -5.10
N GLU A 168 5.13 -11.92 -6.02
CA GLU A 168 6.59 -11.98 -5.77
C GLU A 168 7.15 -10.61 -5.36
N LEU A 169 6.75 -9.53 -6.03
CA LEU A 169 7.21 -8.18 -5.71
C LEU A 169 6.64 -7.64 -4.40
N LEU A 170 5.38 -7.96 -4.10
CA LEU A 170 4.74 -7.60 -2.85
C LEU A 170 5.39 -8.37 -1.68
N TYR A 171 5.67 -9.66 -1.87
CA TYR A 171 6.40 -10.47 -0.90
C TYR A 171 7.81 -9.93 -0.62
N LEU A 172 8.54 -9.57 -1.69
CA LEU A 172 9.84 -8.88 -1.58
C LEU A 172 9.72 -7.62 -0.71
N SER A 173 8.77 -6.74 -1.03
CA SER A 173 8.55 -5.49 -0.32
C SER A 173 8.23 -5.71 1.17
N PHE A 174 7.28 -6.59 1.49
CA PHE A 174 6.99 -6.95 2.88
C PHE A 174 8.21 -7.49 3.62
N SER A 175 9.01 -8.34 2.96
CA SER A 175 10.22 -8.92 3.53
C SER A 175 11.30 -7.86 3.81
N LEU A 176 11.47 -6.89 2.91
CA LEU A 176 12.43 -5.81 3.06
C LEU A 176 11.99 -4.81 4.14
N LEU A 177 10.72 -4.39 4.09
CA LEU A 177 10.17 -3.38 5.00
C LEU A 177 10.09 -3.87 6.45
N SER A 178 9.83 -5.17 6.65
CA SER A 178 9.86 -5.80 7.98
C SER A 178 11.27 -6.13 8.47
N GLY A 179 12.28 -6.10 7.59
CA GLY A 179 13.66 -6.42 7.92
C GLY A 179 13.96 -7.93 8.07
N VAL A 180 13.03 -8.82 7.71
CA VAL A 180 13.23 -10.28 7.83
C VAL A 180 14.15 -10.86 6.75
N GLY A 181 14.17 -10.26 5.56
CA GLY A 181 15.09 -10.66 4.47
C GLY A 181 14.87 -12.07 3.89
N LEU A 182 13.66 -12.63 4.00
CA LEU A 182 13.31 -13.99 3.55
C LEU A 182 12.88 -14.10 2.08
N SER A 183 12.86 -12.98 1.34
CA SER A 183 12.47 -12.95 -0.07
C SER A 183 13.28 -13.90 -0.94
N ASP A 184 12.60 -14.64 -1.83
CA ASP A 184 13.21 -15.47 -2.88
C ASP A 184 13.47 -14.68 -4.18
N VAL A 185 13.09 -13.40 -4.19
CA VAL A 185 13.40 -12.41 -5.22
C VAL A 185 14.58 -11.55 -4.80
N VAL A 186 15.55 -11.37 -5.71
CA VAL A 186 16.80 -10.65 -5.48
C VAL A 186 17.02 -9.56 -6.55
N PRO A 187 17.41 -8.33 -6.18
CA PRO A 187 17.72 -7.27 -7.13
C PRO A 187 19.10 -7.46 -7.79
N LEU A 188 19.12 -7.45 -9.12
CA LEU A 188 20.35 -7.59 -9.91
C LEU A 188 20.87 -6.23 -10.39
N HIS A 189 20.00 -5.38 -10.93
CA HIS A 189 20.38 -4.12 -11.55
C HIS A 189 20.67 -3.03 -10.50
N PRO A 190 21.62 -2.09 -10.73
CA PRO A 190 21.93 -1.04 -9.74
C PRO A 190 20.73 -0.21 -9.29
N GLN A 191 19.81 0.09 -10.20
CA GLN A 191 18.58 0.85 -9.96
C GLN A 191 17.63 0.08 -9.02
N ALA A 192 17.48 -1.23 -9.23
CA ALA A 192 16.69 -2.08 -8.33
C ALA A 192 17.34 -2.18 -6.95
N ARG A 193 18.67 -2.31 -6.88
CA ARG A 193 19.40 -2.33 -5.60
C ARG A 193 19.25 -1.02 -4.83
N ALA A 194 19.35 0.12 -5.51
CA ALA A 194 19.14 1.42 -4.89
C ALA A 194 17.71 1.54 -4.32
N LEU A 195 16.70 1.08 -5.07
CA LEU A 195 15.32 1.11 -4.62
C LEU A 195 15.08 0.18 -3.41
N VAL A 196 15.68 -1.02 -3.41
CA VAL A 196 15.68 -1.93 -2.26
C VAL A 196 16.34 -1.30 -1.03
N MET A 197 17.49 -0.64 -1.19
CA MET A 197 18.17 0.05 -0.09
C MET A 197 17.31 1.19 0.49
N LEU A 198 16.61 1.93 -0.35
CA LEU A 198 15.68 2.98 0.08
C LEU A 198 14.49 2.41 0.85
N GLU A 199 13.96 1.25 0.43
CA GLU A 199 12.89 0.57 1.17
C GLU A 199 13.36 0.09 2.53
N GLN A 200 14.50 -0.60 2.60
CA GLN A 200 15.08 -1.08 3.86
C GLN A 200 15.30 0.07 4.85
N PHE A 201 15.87 1.18 4.37
CA PHE A 201 16.03 2.38 5.18
C PHE A 201 14.68 2.94 5.65
N SER A 202 13.71 3.05 4.74
CA SER A 202 12.36 3.54 5.06
C SER A 202 11.66 2.67 6.11
N GLY A 203 11.78 1.34 6.02
CA GLY A 203 11.19 0.39 6.97
C GLY A 203 11.75 0.57 8.38
N VAL A 204 13.08 0.61 8.52
CA VAL A 204 13.74 0.84 9.81
C VAL A 204 13.35 2.20 10.39
N MET A 205 13.38 3.26 9.58
CA MET A 205 13.02 4.61 10.03
C MET A 205 11.55 4.71 10.42
N TYR A 206 10.66 4.02 9.71
CA TYR A 206 9.24 3.96 10.04
C TYR A 206 9.01 3.34 11.43
N VAL A 207 9.62 2.18 11.71
CA VAL A 207 9.50 1.53 13.02
C VAL A 207 10.13 2.37 14.13
N ALA A 208 11.32 2.92 13.87
CA ALA A 208 12.07 3.71 14.84
C ALA A 208 11.38 5.03 15.20
N LEU A 209 10.84 5.77 14.21
CA LEU A 209 10.27 7.10 14.45
C LEU A 209 8.78 7.07 14.75
N VAL A 210 8.00 6.26 14.02
CA VAL A 210 6.54 6.29 14.09
C VAL A 210 6.03 5.32 15.15
N VAL A 211 6.36 4.03 14.99
CA VAL A 211 5.85 2.99 15.89
C VAL A 211 6.35 3.20 17.32
N SER A 212 7.65 3.47 17.49
CA SER A 212 8.23 3.71 18.82
C SER A 212 7.63 4.93 19.53
N ARG A 213 7.34 6.02 18.79
CA ARG A 213 6.67 7.20 19.35
C ARG A 213 5.25 6.87 19.83
N LEU A 214 4.46 6.14 19.03
CA LEU A 214 3.10 5.75 19.40
C LEU A 214 3.08 4.87 20.66
N VAL A 215 4.01 3.92 20.76
CA VAL A 215 4.17 3.09 21.96
C VAL A 215 4.59 3.94 23.17
N GLY A 216 5.57 4.83 23.01
CA GLY A 216 6.05 5.71 24.07
C GLY A 216 4.95 6.62 24.65
N LEU A 217 4.14 7.23 23.79
CA LEU A 217 2.98 8.05 24.21
C LEU A 217 1.90 7.22 24.91
N THR A 218 1.70 5.96 24.50
CA THR A 218 0.75 5.05 25.15
C THR A 218 1.20 4.69 26.58
N MET A 219 2.50 4.54 26.81
CA MET A 219 3.07 4.26 28.13
C MET A 219 2.96 5.47 29.06
N LEU A 220 3.30 6.68 28.58
CA LEU A 220 3.19 7.92 29.36
C LEU A 220 1.77 8.22 29.84
N ARG A 221 0.74 7.77 29.11
CA ARG A 221 -0.66 7.97 29.46
C ARG A 221 -1.18 7.01 30.54
N ARG A 222 -0.45 5.93 30.82
CA ARG A 222 -0.79 4.94 31.87
C ARG A 222 -0.14 5.25 33.22
N MET A 223 0.85 6.14 33.24
CA MET A 223 1.44 6.70 34.44
C MET A 223 0.62 7.91 34.90
#